data_AF-A0AAD7FFT9-F1
#
_entry.id   AF-A0AAD7FFT9-F1
#
_cell.length_a   1.000
_cell.length_b   1.000
_cell.length_c   1.000
_cell.angle_alpha   90.00
_cell.angle_beta   90.00
_cell.angle_gamma   90.00
#
_symmetry.space_group_name_H-M   'P 1'
#
loop_
_entity.id
_entity.type
_entity.pdbx_description
1 polymer ?
#
loop_
_entity_poly.entity_id
_entity_poly.type
_entity_poly.pdbx_seq_one_letter_code
_entity_poly.pdbx_strand_id
1 'polypeptide(L)'
;MSIYAPRLFARYQKCKDDLLAWKQLRWNFDCSVLAACTWNFGRAVTRPHRDFGNLAPGWCPVTALGDYNPDLGGHIILWELRLIIRFPPGSTIFIPSAIITHSNTPIQPHEKRHSFTQFTSGSLFRWVANGNRTDDDFLATASPEEKAQRDQAAGTRWEDGLSFFSTLDELELLYKTQ
;
A
#
# COMPACT_ATOMS: atom_id res chain seq x y z
N MET A 1 0.69 -4.92 -9.68
CA MET A 1 0.76 -5.67 -8.41
C MET A 1 0.66 -7.17 -8.64
N SER A 2 -0.39 -7.68 -9.30
CA SER A 2 -0.58 -9.12 -9.57
C SER A 2 0.63 -9.84 -10.18
N ILE A 3 1.39 -9.16 -11.04
CA ILE A 3 2.59 -9.73 -11.68
C ILE A 3 3.77 -9.81 -10.70
N TYR A 4 4.14 -8.68 -10.09
CA TYR A 4 5.38 -8.54 -9.28
C TYR A 4 5.23 -8.90 -7.79
N ALA A 5 4.01 -8.96 -7.27
CA ALA A 5 3.71 -9.37 -5.89
C ALA A 5 2.38 -10.13 -5.85
N PRO A 6 2.30 -11.33 -6.46
CA PRO A 6 1.07 -12.11 -6.57
C PRO A 6 0.49 -12.50 -5.20
N ARG A 7 1.35 -12.84 -4.22
CA ARG A 7 0.92 -13.17 -2.85
C ARG A 7 0.27 -11.97 -2.17
N LEU A 8 0.89 -10.79 -2.29
CA LEU A 8 0.32 -9.56 -1.76
C LEU A 8 -1.00 -9.22 -2.45
N PHE A 9 -1.06 -9.32 -3.78
CA PHE A 9 -2.28 -9.09 -4.56
C PHE A 9 -3.42 -9.99 -4.08
N ALA A 10 -3.17 -11.30 -3.89
CA ALA A 10 -4.17 -12.24 -3.39
C ALA A 10 -4.68 -11.85 -1.99
N ARG A 11 -3.79 -11.35 -1.11
CA ARG A 11 -4.18 -10.84 0.20
C ARG A 11 -5.13 -9.63 0.10
N TYR A 12 -4.82 -8.68 -0.79
CA TYR A 12 -5.70 -7.53 -1.04
C TYR A 12 -7.05 -7.96 -1.63
N GLN A 13 -7.03 -8.86 -2.61
CA GLN A 13 -8.23 -9.39 -3.25
C GLN A 13 -9.13 -10.09 -2.24
N LYS A 14 -8.58 -10.97 -1.40
CA LYS A 14 -9.35 -11.62 -0.32
C LYS A 14 -9.97 -10.60 0.63
N CYS A 15 -9.21 -9.58 1.06
CA CYS A 15 -9.75 -8.53 1.93
C CYS A 15 -10.89 -7.75 1.25
N LYS A 16 -10.76 -7.45 -0.05
CA LYS A 16 -11.82 -6.81 -0.83
C LYS A 16 -13.07 -7.68 -0.88
N ASP A 17 -12.93 -8.97 -1.19
CA ASP A 17 -14.04 -9.91 -1.31
C ASP A 17 -14.79 -10.08 0.02
N ASP A 18 -14.06 -10.24 1.13
CA ASP A 18 -14.65 -10.37 2.47
C ASP A 18 -15.42 -9.09 2.87
N LEU A 19 -14.90 -7.89 2.54
CA LEU A 19 -15.59 -6.63 2.79
C LEU A 19 -16.85 -6.47 1.95
N LEU A 20 -16.82 -6.86 0.67
CA LEU A 20 -17.97 -6.83 -0.22
C LEU A 20 -19.06 -7.85 0.18
N ALA A 21 -18.66 -8.98 0.76
CA ALA A 21 -19.58 -9.96 1.33
C ALA A 21 -20.21 -9.48 2.66
N TRP A 22 -19.47 -8.73 3.46
CA TRP A 22 -19.94 -8.20 4.75
C TRP A 22 -21.05 -7.16 4.59
N LYS A 23 -20.90 -6.23 3.64
CA LYS A 23 -21.86 -5.14 3.43
C LYS A 23 -21.89 -4.72 1.98
N GLN A 24 -23.02 -4.16 1.53
CA GLN A 24 -23.11 -3.51 0.23
C GLN A 24 -22.22 -2.26 0.21
N LEU A 25 -21.01 -2.42 -0.32
CA LEU A 25 -20.02 -1.36 -0.49
C LEU A 25 -19.82 -1.07 -1.97
N ARG A 26 -19.46 0.18 -2.30
CA ARG A 26 -19.02 0.58 -3.63
C ARG A 26 -17.51 0.73 -3.62
N TRP A 27 -16.82 -0.02 -4.48
CA TRP A 27 -15.38 0.09 -4.64
C TRP A 27 -15.03 1.28 -5.55
N ASN A 28 -13.85 1.89 -5.34
CA ASN A 28 -13.47 3.09 -6.11
C ASN A 28 -13.26 2.77 -7.60
N PHE A 29 -12.65 1.63 -7.90
CA PHE A 29 -12.34 1.20 -9.27
C PHE A 29 -12.47 -0.32 -9.40
N ASP A 30 -13.22 -0.80 -10.39
CA ASP A 30 -13.47 -2.24 -10.57
C ASP A 30 -12.17 -3.03 -10.76
N CYS A 31 -11.20 -2.44 -11.47
CA CYS A 31 -9.89 -3.02 -11.76
C CYS A 31 -8.86 -2.88 -10.62
N SER A 32 -9.21 -2.29 -9.48
CA SER A 32 -8.29 -2.11 -8.35
C SER A 32 -8.66 -3.00 -7.16
N VAL A 33 -7.63 -3.53 -6.49
CA VAL A 33 -7.75 -4.25 -5.21
C VAL A 33 -7.56 -3.33 -4.00
N LEU A 34 -7.29 -2.05 -4.23
CA LEU A 34 -7.02 -1.06 -3.18
C LEU A 34 -8.31 -0.33 -2.79
N ALA A 35 -8.55 -0.22 -1.48
CA ALA A 35 -9.83 0.23 -0.93
C ALA A 35 -10.01 1.75 -0.96
N ALA A 36 -8.91 2.49 -1.01
CA ALA A 36 -8.90 3.95 -0.92
C ALA A 36 -7.97 4.56 -1.97
N CYS A 37 -8.23 5.82 -2.30
CA CYS A 37 -7.35 6.62 -3.13
C CYS A 37 -7.34 8.08 -2.68
N THR A 38 -6.29 8.83 -3.05
CA THR A 38 -6.20 10.26 -2.80
C THR A 38 -5.65 10.99 -4.01
N TRP A 39 -6.23 12.14 -4.31
CA TRP A 39 -5.73 13.10 -5.28
C TRP A 39 -5.07 14.26 -4.54
N ASN A 40 -3.78 14.46 -4.77
CA ASN A 40 -3.04 15.60 -4.23
C ASN A 40 -2.83 16.63 -5.34
N PHE A 41 -3.53 17.76 -5.26
CA PHE A 41 -3.50 18.83 -6.28
C PHE A 41 -2.52 19.96 -5.94
N GLY A 42 -2.28 20.85 -6.90
CA GLY A 42 -1.40 22.02 -6.79
C GLY A 42 0.09 21.69 -6.87
N ARG A 43 0.71 21.47 -5.70
CA ARG A 43 2.14 21.17 -5.55
C ARG A 43 2.28 20.00 -4.57
N ALA A 44 2.20 18.77 -5.08
CA ALA A 44 2.29 17.54 -4.30
C ALA A 44 3.72 17.29 -3.73
N VAL A 45 4.31 18.30 -3.10
CA VAL A 45 5.59 18.30 -2.39
C VAL A 45 5.30 17.89 -0.94
N THR A 46 6.14 17.05 -0.37
CA THR A 46 5.91 16.52 0.99
C THR A 46 7.18 16.58 1.82
N ARG A 47 7.02 16.76 3.13
CA ARG A 47 8.09 16.49 4.09
C ARG A 47 8.26 14.97 4.26
N PRO A 48 9.41 14.50 4.74
CA PRO A 48 9.60 13.08 5.07
C PRO A 48 8.48 12.59 6.00
N HIS A 49 7.78 11.54 5.60
CA HIS A 49 6.69 10.94 6.36
C HIS A 49 6.52 9.45 6.02
N ARG A 50 5.67 8.77 6.78
CA ARG A 50 5.17 7.43 6.49
C ARG A 50 3.65 7.43 6.61
N ASP A 51 3.01 6.59 5.81
CA ASP A 51 1.57 6.37 5.90
C ASP A 51 1.28 5.25 6.90
N PHE A 52 1.53 5.50 8.19
CA PHE A 52 1.46 4.48 9.25
C PHE A 52 0.11 3.75 9.34
N GLY A 53 -0.97 4.35 8.82
CA GLY A 53 -2.30 3.74 8.76
C GLY A 53 -2.48 2.67 7.68
N ASN A 54 -1.57 2.58 6.70
CA ASN A 54 -1.64 1.60 5.61
C ASN A 54 -1.18 0.21 6.09
N LEU A 55 -1.53 -0.83 5.33
CA LEU A 55 -0.97 -2.17 5.56
C LEU A 55 0.56 -2.10 5.50
N ALA A 56 1.25 -2.57 6.54
CA ALA A 56 2.71 -2.45 6.68
C ALA A 56 3.51 -3.03 5.49
N PRO A 57 3.33 -4.30 5.08
CA PRO A 57 3.94 -4.84 3.85
C PRO A 57 3.20 -4.41 2.57
N GLY A 58 2.15 -3.60 2.70
CA GLY A 58 1.26 -3.23 1.61
C GLY A 58 1.91 -2.28 0.63
N TRP A 59 1.58 -2.43 -0.65
CA TRP A 59 2.04 -1.52 -1.69
C TRP A 59 1.06 -0.37 -1.87
N CYS A 60 1.60 0.85 -1.88
CA CYS A 60 0.93 2.10 -2.22
C CYS A 60 1.40 2.52 -3.61
N PRO A 61 0.57 2.38 -4.66
CA PRO A 61 0.87 2.94 -5.97
C PRO A 61 0.72 4.47 -5.90
N VAL A 62 1.76 5.17 -6.31
CA VAL A 62 1.80 6.62 -6.45
C VAL A 62 2.01 6.91 -7.93
N THR A 63 1.11 7.69 -8.53
CA THR A 63 1.23 8.14 -9.92
C THR A 63 1.51 9.63 -9.92
N ALA A 64 2.63 10.03 -10.51
CA ALA A 64 2.95 11.43 -10.73
C ALA A 64 2.14 11.99 -11.89
N LEU A 65 1.62 13.20 -11.73
CA LEU A 65 0.80 13.89 -12.72
C LEU A 65 1.20 15.37 -12.79
N GLY A 66 0.75 16.05 -13.83
CA GLY A 66 1.01 17.48 -14.05
C GLY A 66 2.07 17.74 -15.11
N ASP A 67 2.61 18.95 -15.09
CA ASP A 67 3.58 19.46 -16.05
C ASP A 67 4.76 20.06 -15.27
N TYR A 68 5.85 19.33 -15.24
CA TYR A 68 7.11 19.70 -14.59
C TYR A 68 8.27 18.94 -15.24
N ASN A 69 9.46 19.53 -15.17
CA ASN A 69 10.68 18.89 -15.63
C ASN A 69 11.23 17.95 -14.54
N PRO A 70 11.16 16.61 -14.74
CA PRO A 70 11.64 15.67 -13.74
C PRO A 70 13.16 15.65 -13.61
N ASP A 71 13.92 16.32 -14.46
CA ASP A 71 15.38 16.47 -14.30
C ASP A 71 15.72 17.60 -13.30
N LEU A 72 14.78 18.52 -13.04
CA LEU A 72 14.98 19.68 -12.17
C LEU A 72 14.27 19.57 -10.82
N GLY A 73 13.36 18.61 -10.63
CA GLY A 73 12.62 18.44 -9.38
C GLY A 73 11.50 17.40 -9.45
N GLY A 74 10.62 17.41 -8.44
CA GLY A 74 9.48 16.49 -8.35
C GLY A 74 9.84 15.02 -8.12
N HIS A 75 11.09 14.75 -7.74
CA HIS A 75 11.62 13.42 -7.42
C HIS A 75 10.93 12.83 -6.19
N ILE A 76 10.96 11.50 -6.09
CA ILE A 76 10.57 10.79 -4.87
C ILE A 76 11.84 10.32 -4.14
N ILE A 77 11.91 10.58 -2.85
CA ILE A 77 13.00 10.14 -1.97
C ILE A 77 12.49 8.97 -1.15
N LEU A 78 13.26 7.89 -1.11
CA LEU A 78 13.06 6.73 -0.22
C LEU A 78 14.22 6.68 0.76
N TRP A 79 13.99 7.16 1.99
CA TRP A 79 15.05 7.55 2.91
C TRP A 79 15.86 6.37 3.44
N GLU A 80 15.20 5.30 3.89
CA GLU A 80 15.88 4.10 4.40
C GLU A 80 16.66 3.37 3.30
N LEU A 81 16.21 3.48 2.04
CA LEU A 81 16.89 2.92 0.88
C LEU A 81 18.02 3.82 0.36
N ARG A 82 18.13 5.06 0.87
CA ARG A 82 19.08 6.09 0.39
C ARG A 82 18.96 6.35 -1.12
N LEU A 83 17.73 6.31 -1.64
CA LEU A 83 17.44 6.50 -3.05
C LEU A 83 16.73 7.84 -3.28
N ILE A 84 17.20 8.56 -4.30
CA ILE A 84 16.48 9.67 -4.91
C ILE A 84 16.13 9.21 -6.32
N ILE A 85 14.83 9.09 -6.59
CA ILE A 85 14.33 8.52 -7.83
C ILE A 85 13.75 9.64 -8.67
N ARG A 86 14.31 9.81 -9.86
CA ARG A 86 13.72 10.66 -10.90
C ARG A 86 12.32 10.14 -11.19
N PHE A 87 11.30 10.98 -11.03
CA PHE A 87 9.92 10.55 -11.11
C PHE A 87 9.13 11.42 -12.10
N PRO A 88 9.09 11.05 -13.40
CA PRO A 88 8.41 11.82 -14.44
C PRO A 88 6.87 11.86 -14.31
N PRO A 89 6.22 12.92 -14.81
CA PRO A 89 4.77 12.92 -15.01
C PRO A 89 4.32 11.68 -15.81
N GLY A 90 3.20 11.08 -15.43
CA GLY A 90 2.67 9.85 -16.03
C GLY A 90 3.32 8.56 -15.51
N SER A 91 4.36 8.64 -14.68
CA SER A 91 5.00 7.47 -14.09
C SER A 91 4.28 7.00 -12.84
N THR A 92 4.27 5.69 -12.59
CA THR A 92 3.75 5.08 -11.36
C THR A 92 4.85 4.30 -10.66
N ILE A 93 4.98 4.49 -9.35
CA ILE A 93 5.84 3.70 -8.47
C ILE A 93 4.99 3.02 -7.40
N PHE A 94 5.34 1.79 -7.03
CA PHE A 94 4.72 1.07 -5.92
C PHE A 94 5.70 1.08 -4.76
N ILE A 95 5.31 1.64 -3.61
CA ILE A 95 6.17 1.73 -2.43
C ILE A 95 5.47 1.16 -1.19
N PRO A 96 6.20 0.55 -0.25
CA PRO A 96 5.65 0.15 1.03
C PRO A 96 5.56 1.35 1.98
N SER A 97 4.60 2.24 1.72
CA SER A 97 4.55 3.60 2.28
C SER A 97 4.36 3.67 3.80
N ALA A 98 3.89 2.59 4.42
CA ALA A 98 3.75 2.46 5.87
C ALA A 98 5.10 2.26 6.60
N ILE A 99 6.10 1.67 5.93
CA ILE A 99 7.37 1.27 6.55
C ILE A 99 8.59 2.03 6.01
N ILE A 100 8.52 2.55 4.79
CA ILE A 100 9.57 3.40 4.20
C ILE A 100 9.18 4.87 4.34
N THR A 101 10.04 5.64 4.99
CA THR A 101 9.93 7.09 5.02
C THR A 101 10.15 7.61 3.61
N HIS A 102 9.24 8.43 3.15
CA HIS A 102 9.28 8.96 1.79
C HIS A 102 8.86 10.44 1.74
N SER A 103 9.30 11.10 0.68
CA SER A 103 8.96 12.51 0.42
C SER A 103 9.08 12.84 -1.06
N ASN A 104 8.36 13.86 -1.50
CA ASN A 104 8.47 14.42 -2.85
C ASN A 104 9.26 15.74 -2.81
N THR A 105 10.25 15.90 -3.69
CA THR A 105 11.04 17.14 -3.76
C THR A 105 10.24 18.29 -4.37
N PRO A 106 10.62 19.55 -4.10
CA PRO A 106 10.06 20.71 -4.77
C PRO A 106 10.18 20.65 -6.30
N ILE A 107 9.33 21.42 -6.95
CA ILE A 107 9.32 21.73 -8.39
C ILE A 107 9.53 23.23 -8.58
N GLN A 108 9.84 23.65 -9.81
CA GLN A 108 10.02 25.06 -10.14
C GLN A 108 8.72 25.87 -9.90
N PRO A 109 8.81 27.20 -9.64
CA PRO A 109 7.64 28.00 -9.27
C PRO A 109 6.49 28.02 -10.28
N HIS A 110 6.79 27.87 -11.58
CA HIS A 110 5.80 27.91 -12.66
C HIS A 110 5.24 26.53 -13.03
N GLU A 111 5.81 25.46 -12.47
CA GLU A 111 5.43 24.07 -12.76
C GLU A 111 4.25 23.63 -11.89
N LYS A 112 3.58 22.55 -12.33
CA LYS A 112 2.49 21.91 -11.57
C LYS A 112 2.79 20.44 -11.39
N ARG A 113 2.68 19.96 -10.15
CA ARG A 113 2.79 18.54 -9.83
C ARG A 113 1.62 18.10 -8.99
N HIS A 114 0.90 17.12 -9.49
CA HIS A 114 -0.17 16.43 -8.79
C HIS A 114 0.26 14.99 -8.55
N SER A 115 -0.46 14.30 -7.68
CA SER A 115 -0.32 12.85 -7.58
C SER A 115 -1.65 12.19 -7.33
N PHE A 116 -1.77 10.97 -7.87
CA PHE A 116 -2.85 10.06 -7.56
C PHE A 116 -2.27 8.87 -6.82
N THR A 117 -2.73 8.63 -5.60
CA THR A 117 -2.29 7.51 -4.77
C THR A 117 -3.44 6.55 -4.52
N GLN A 118 -3.12 5.26 -4.40
CA GLN A 118 -4.07 4.24 -3.96
C GLN A 118 -3.48 3.48 -2.77
N PHE A 119 -4.33 3.05 -1.84
CA PHE A 119 -3.88 2.35 -0.64
C PHE A 119 -5.04 1.58 0.01
N THR A 120 -4.72 0.72 0.97
CA THR A 120 -5.70 0.12 1.89
C THR A 120 -5.16 0.23 3.30
N SER A 121 -5.99 0.71 4.22
CA SER A 121 -5.62 0.78 5.62
C SER A 121 -5.37 -0.61 6.22
N GLY A 122 -4.36 -0.74 7.07
CA GLY A 122 -4.11 -1.96 7.84
C GLY A 122 -5.28 -2.32 8.77
N SER A 123 -6.09 -1.34 9.18
CA SER A 123 -7.28 -1.58 10.01
C SER A 123 -8.35 -2.39 9.28
N LEU A 124 -8.50 -2.26 7.95
CA LEU A 124 -9.46 -3.05 7.18
C LEU A 124 -9.11 -4.54 7.18
N PHE A 125 -7.81 -4.87 7.13
CA PHE A 125 -7.36 -6.25 7.25
C PHE A 125 -7.63 -6.81 8.65
N ARG A 126 -7.44 -5.99 9.71
CA ARG A 126 -7.78 -6.40 11.08
C ARG A 126 -9.27 -6.57 11.26
N TRP A 127 -10.08 -5.67 10.71
CA TRP A 127 -11.54 -5.74 10.73
C TRP A 127 -12.04 -7.07 10.16
N VAL A 128 -11.56 -7.43 8.97
CA VAL A 128 -11.88 -8.72 8.33
C VAL A 128 -11.39 -9.90 9.17
N ALA A 129 -10.15 -9.85 9.67
CA ALA A 129 -9.59 -10.92 10.52
C ALA A 129 -10.37 -11.12 11.83
N ASN A 130 -10.98 -10.06 12.37
CA ASN A 130 -11.83 -10.11 13.56
C ASN A 130 -13.26 -10.60 13.25
N GLY A 131 -13.56 -11.04 12.02
CA GLY A 131 -14.91 -11.42 11.61
C GLY A 131 -15.84 -10.22 11.45
N ASN A 132 -15.33 -9.14 10.84
CA ASN A 132 -16.05 -7.88 10.62
C ASN A 132 -16.46 -7.15 11.90
N ARG A 133 -15.51 -7.03 12.83
CA ARG A 133 -15.68 -6.38 14.13
C ARG A 133 -14.52 -5.45 14.45
N THR A 134 -14.75 -4.46 15.30
CA THR A 134 -13.67 -3.63 15.84
C THR A 134 -12.72 -4.48 16.69
N ASP A 135 -11.53 -3.95 16.98
CA ASP A 135 -10.62 -4.61 17.93
C ASP A 135 -11.25 -4.71 19.33
N ASP A 136 -11.97 -3.67 19.76
CA ASP A 136 -12.64 -3.65 21.06
C ASP A 136 -13.76 -4.70 21.14
N ASP A 137 -14.61 -4.79 20.11
CA ASP A 137 -15.68 -5.80 20.04
C ASP A 137 -15.11 -7.22 20.01
N PHE A 138 -14.03 -7.43 19.25
CA PHE A 138 -13.36 -8.73 19.21
C PHE A 138 -12.82 -9.08 20.60
N LEU A 139 -12.10 -8.19 21.26
CA LEU A 139 -11.53 -8.46 22.58
C LEU A 139 -12.61 -8.68 23.65
N ALA A 140 -13.76 -8.02 23.53
CA ALA A 140 -14.88 -8.22 24.44
C ALA A 140 -15.59 -9.57 24.23
N THR A 141 -15.67 -10.06 22.99
CA THR A 141 -16.54 -11.21 22.63
C THR A 141 -15.79 -12.50 22.26
N ALA A 142 -14.50 -12.42 21.94
CA ALA A 142 -13.72 -13.58 21.49
C ALA A 142 -13.40 -14.55 22.64
N SER A 143 -13.37 -15.83 22.31
CA SER A 143 -12.97 -16.90 23.23
C SER A 143 -11.49 -16.76 23.64
N PRO A 144 -11.06 -17.37 24.76
CA PRO A 144 -9.65 -17.43 25.12
C PRO A 144 -8.76 -18.00 24.01
N GLU A 145 -9.25 -19.00 23.28
CA GLU A 145 -8.55 -19.64 22.17
C GLU A 145 -8.38 -18.68 20.98
N GLU A 146 -9.43 -17.96 20.59
CA GLU A 146 -9.37 -16.96 19.51
C GLU A 146 -8.39 -15.82 19.84
N LYS A 147 -8.36 -15.39 21.11
CA LYS A 147 -7.39 -14.39 21.60
C LYS A 147 -5.96 -14.92 21.54
N ALA A 148 -5.74 -16.15 22.01
CA ALA A 148 -4.42 -16.79 21.96
C ALA A 148 -3.92 -16.95 20.52
N GLN A 149 -4.79 -17.33 19.58
CA GLN A 149 -4.46 -17.41 18.15
C GLN A 149 -4.08 -16.03 17.58
N ARG A 150 -4.82 -14.98 17.94
CA ARG A 150 -4.52 -13.61 17.51
C ARG A 150 -3.16 -13.13 18.04
N ASP A 151 -2.84 -13.43 19.29
CA ASP A 151 -1.56 -13.06 19.91
C ASP A 151 -0.39 -13.82 19.29
N GLN A 152 -0.56 -15.13 19.02
CA GLN A 152 0.42 -15.92 18.28
C GLN A 152 0.67 -15.34 16.88
N ALA A 153 -0.39 -15.04 16.13
CA ALA A 153 -0.30 -14.42 14.80
C ALA A 153 0.27 -12.98 14.85
N ALA A 154 0.13 -12.28 15.97
CA ALA A 154 0.79 -10.99 16.17
C ALA A 154 2.32 -11.15 16.30
N GLY A 155 2.78 -12.21 16.96
CA GLY A 155 4.20 -12.52 17.14
C GLY A 155 4.95 -12.80 15.83
N THR A 156 4.29 -13.45 14.86
CA THR A 156 4.88 -13.81 13.55
C THR A 156 4.55 -12.83 12.43
N ARG A 157 3.80 -11.76 12.73
CA ARG A 157 3.25 -10.85 11.71
C ARG A 157 4.31 -10.20 10.81
N TRP A 158 5.51 -9.98 11.33
CA TRP A 158 6.60 -9.40 10.56
C TRP A 158 7.16 -10.39 9.53
N GLU A 159 7.28 -11.67 9.88
CA GLU A 159 7.71 -12.75 8.99
C GLU A 159 6.68 -12.95 7.87
N ASP A 160 5.41 -13.03 8.26
CA ASP A 160 4.30 -13.09 7.31
C ASP A 160 4.31 -11.89 6.37
N GLY A 161 4.58 -10.69 6.90
CA GLY A 161 4.71 -9.46 6.13
C GLY A 161 5.80 -9.54 5.07
N LEU A 162 6.98 -10.05 5.44
CA LEU A 162 8.10 -10.25 4.51
C LEU A 162 7.77 -11.29 3.44
N SER A 163 7.02 -12.33 3.78
CA SER A 163 6.65 -13.40 2.84
C SER A 163 5.80 -12.90 1.66
N PHE A 164 5.13 -11.75 1.79
CA PHE A 164 4.32 -11.20 0.69
C PHE A 164 5.15 -10.59 -0.45
N PHE A 165 6.41 -10.24 -0.21
CA PHE A 165 7.31 -9.77 -1.25
C PHE A 165 7.85 -10.95 -2.04
N SER A 166 7.99 -10.77 -3.35
CA SER A 166 8.61 -11.77 -4.23
C SER A 166 10.08 -11.45 -4.48
N THR A 167 10.90 -12.48 -4.56
CA THR A 167 12.27 -12.36 -5.07
C THR A 167 12.25 -12.37 -6.60
N LEU A 168 13.34 -11.90 -7.23
CA LEU A 168 13.46 -11.96 -8.69
C LEU A 168 13.47 -13.40 -9.20
N ASP A 169 14.13 -14.32 -8.49
CA ASP A 169 14.17 -15.75 -8.84
C ASP A 169 12.76 -16.39 -8.78
N GLU A 170 11.95 -16.05 -7.78
CA GLU A 170 10.57 -16.52 -7.68
C GLU A 170 9.73 -16.02 -8.87
N LEU A 171 9.86 -14.73 -9.22
CA LEU A 171 9.14 -14.15 -10.36
C LEU A 171 9.60 -14.79 -11.68
N GLU A 172 10.90 -15.00 -11.81
CA GLU A 172 11.49 -15.64 -12.98
C GLU A 172 10.96 -17.07 -13.14
N LEU A 173 10.92 -17.87 -12.07
CA LEU A 173 10.35 -19.21 -12.08
C LEU A 173 8.84 -19.21 -12.44
N LEU A 174 8.10 -18.22 -11.94
CA LEU A 174 6.66 -18.10 -12.20
C LEU A 174 6.32 -17.76 -13.65
N TYR A 175 7.20 -17.04 -14.36
CA TYR A 175 6.91 -16.52 -15.70
C TYR A 175 7.84 -17.01 -16.82
N LYS A 176 8.93 -17.72 -16.53
CA LYS A 176 9.81 -18.34 -17.56
C LYS A 176 9.17 -19.53 -18.29
N THR A 177 8.03 -20.02 -17.84
CA THR A 177 7.33 -21.17 -18.44
C THR A 177 6.34 -20.80 -19.54
N GLN A 178 6.52 -19.67 -20.23
CA GLN A 178 5.75 -19.30 -21.43
C GLN A 178 6.62 -19.21 -22.68
#